data_AF-A0AAV4FHB0-F1
#
_entry.id   AF-A0AAV4FHB0-F1
#
_cell.length_a   1.000
_cell.length_b   1.000
_cell.length_c   1.000
_cell.angle_alpha   90.00
_cell.angle_beta   90.00
_cell.angle_gamma   90.00
#
_symmetry.space_group_name_H-M   'P 1'
#
loop_
_entity.id
_entity.type
_entity.pdbx_description
1 polymer ?
#
loop_
_entity_poly.entity_id
_entity_poly.type
_entity_poly.pdbx_seq_one_letter_code
_entity_poly.pdbx_strand_id
1 'polypeptide(L)'
;KFADIGNTVMHQYSGGVYRISEWADLVNAHAVPGPGVVQDTVKVAEENKDFVIGFISVSKVSSDPTFLHMTPGVQLEAGQDKLGQQYLTPAEVIGKRGSDIIIVGRGIYQAQDPAQAAKEFQIAGYDAYVARMAEAMML
;
A
#
# COMPACT_ATOMS: atom_id res chain seq x y z
N LYS A 1 5.14 3.73 9.97
CA LYS A 1 6.12 4.45 9.13
C LYS A 1 7.37 4.69 9.94
N PHE A 2 8.06 3.61 10.34
CA PHE A 2 9.33 3.71 11.05
C PHE A 2 10.38 4.32 10.11
N ALA A 3 11.20 5.24 10.61
CA ALA A 3 12.16 6.00 9.80
C ALA A 3 13.36 6.47 10.65
N ASP A 4 13.84 5.59 11.52
CA ASP A 4 14.94 5.86 12.47
C ASP A 4 16.00 4.74 12.35
N ILE A 5 17.11 4.85 13.08
CA ILE A 5 18.14 3.82 13.13
C ILE A 5 17.63 2.55 13.82
N GLY A 6 18.22 1.40 13.48
CA GLY A 6 17.72 0.08 13.87
C GLY A 6 17.47 -0.10 15.37
N ASN A 7 18.40 0.35 16.23
CA ASN A 7 18.22 0.23 17.68
C ASN A 7 17.03 1.06 18.20
N THR A 8 16.83 2.26 17.66
CA THR A 8 15.71 3.12 18.04
C THR A 8 14.39 2.53 17.55
N VAL A 9 14.34 2.05 16.29
CA VAL A 9 13.14 1.39 15.74
C VAL A 9 12.77 0.15 16.55
N MET A 10 13.74 -0.64 17.01
CA MET A 10 13.48 -1.81 17.85
C MET A 10 12.74 -1.41 19.14
N HIS A 11 13.21 -0.39 19.85
CA HIS A 11 12.55 0.10 21.07
C HIS A 11 11.18 0.74 20.79
N GLN A 12 11.02 1.43 19.66
CA GLN A 12 9.73 2.00 19.24
C GLN A 12 8.71 0.90 18.87
N TYR A 13 9.19 -0.21 18.31
CA TYR A 13 8.34 -1.31 17.85
C TYR A 13 7.93 -2.25 18.98
N SER A 14 8.87 -2.68 19.83
CA SER A 14 8.60 -3.66 20.89
C SER A 14 8.22 -3.06 22.24
N GLY A 15 8.60 -1.80 22.48
CA GLY A 15 8.50 -1.15 23.78
C GLY A 15 7.47 -0.01 23.84
N GLY A 16 7.69 0.87 24.80
CA GLY A 16 6.83 2.04 25.04
C GLY A 16 5.42 1.67 25.49
N VAL A 17 4.53 2.66 25.47
CA VAL A 17 3.12 2.49 25.83
C VAL A 17 2.38 1.62 24.82
N TYR A 18 2.76 1.70 23.54
CA TYR A 18 2.01 1.10 22.44
C TYR A 18 2.36 -0.35 22.14
N ARG A 19 3.58 -0.83 22.47
CA ARG A 19 4.07 -2.21 22.24
C ARG A 19 3.55 -2.82 20.93
N ILE A 20 3.84 -2.14 19.81
CA ILE A 20 3.20 -2.37 18.51
C ILE A 20 3.34 -3.82 18.06
N SER A 21 4.48 -4.45 18.33
CA SER A 21 4.75 -5.84 17.99
C SER A 21 3.82 -6.86 18.66
N GLU A 22 3.10 -6.50 19.72
CA GLU A 22 2.20 -7.41 20.43
C GLU A 22 0.83 -7.57 19.74
N TRP A 23 0.45 -6.65 18.85
CA TRP A 23 -0.90 -6.62 18.28
C TRP A 23 -0.96 -6.32 16.78
N ALA A 24 0.09 -5.74 16.20
CA ALA A 24 0.12 -5.43 14.77
C ALA A 24 0.78 -6.57 13.99
N ASP A 25 0.00 -7.27 13.16
CA ASP A 25 0.53 -8.28 12.24
C ASP A 25 1.49 -7.66 11.22
N LEU A 26 1.22 -6.42 10.81
CA LEU A 26 1.97 -5.70 9.77
C LEU A 26 2.32 -4.28 10.20
N VAL A 27 3.54 -3.87 9.88
CA VAL A 27 4.01 -2.49 10.01
C VAL A 27 4.70 -2.03 8.72
N ASN A 28 4.82 -0.72 8.50
CA ASN A 28 5.62 -0.18 7.41
C ASN A 28 6.80 0.67 7.92
N ALA A 29 7.91 0.58 7.19
CA ALA A 29 9.11 1.36 7.40
C ALA A 29 9.48 2.12 6.12
N HIS A 30 10.14 3.27 6.27
CA HIS A 30 10.73 4.00 5.17
C HIS A 30 12.14 3.47 4.92
N ALA A 31 12.42 3.08 3.69
CA ALA A 31 13.79 2.99 3.22
C ALA A 31 14.28 4.43 2.94
N VAL A 32 15.29 4.88 3.67
CA VAL A 32 15.96 6.17 3.46
C VAL A 32 17.42 5.82 3.12
N PRO A 33 17.87 5.88 1.85
CA PRO A 33 18.51 7.10 1.32
C PRO A 33 18.59 7.29 -0.24
N GLY A 34 18.88 8.53 -0.68
CA GLY A 34 19.57 8.88 -1.96
C GLY A 34 18.87 8.66 -3.33
N PRO A 35 19.37 9.24 -4.44
CA PRO A 35 18.92 8.91 -5.80
C PRO A 35 19.22 7.44 -6.11
N GLY A 36 18.20 6.65 -6.50
CA GLY A 36 18.30 5.19 -6.68
C GLY A 36 17.51 4.36 -5.65
N VAL A 37 16.90 5.03 -4.66
CA VAL A 37 16.22 4.40 -3.51
C VAL A 37 15.21 3.32 -3.87
N VAL A 38 14.47 3.43 -4.98
CA VAL A 38 13.39 2.47 -5.31
C VAL A 38 13.97 1.10 -5.65
N GLN A 39 14.95 1.03 -6.55
CA GLN A 39 15.58 -0.23 -6.95
C GLN A 39 16.32 -0.88 -5.77
N ASP A 40 17.04 -0.09 -4.98
CA ASP A 40 17.73 -0.58 -3.80
C ASP A 40 16.75 -1.06 -2.73
N THR A 41 15.61 -0.38 -2.55
CA THR A 41 14.54 -0.81 -1.63
C THR A 41 13.92 -2.13 -2.06
N VAL A 42 13.65 -2.30 -3.37
CA VAL A 42 13.13 -3.56 -3.91
C VAL A 42 14.14 -4.68 -3.71
N LYS A 43 15.42 -4.42 -3.98
CA LYS A 43 16.50 -5.40 -3.78
C LYS A 43 16.62 -5.82 -2.32
N VAL A 44 16.62 -4.87 -1.39
CA VAL A 44 16.66 -5.18 0.05
C VAL A 44 15.45 -5.99 0.46
N ALA A 45 14.25 -5.68 -0.03
CA ALA A 45 13.06 -6.49 0.23
C ALA A 45 13.22 -7.93 -0.31
N GLU A 46 13.72 -8.08 -1.54
CA GLU A 46 14.00 -9.38 -2.18
C GLU A 46 15.03 -10.22 -1.40
N GLU A 47 15.98 -9.59 -0.72
CA GLU A 47 16.98 -10.23 0.15
C GLU A 47 16.44 -10.58 1.56
N ASN A 48 15.28 -10.06 1.97
CA ASN A 48 14.73 -10.19 3.33
C ASN A 48 13.26 -10.69 3.33
N LYS A 49 12.94 -11.68 2.48
CA LYS A 49 11.57 -12.21 2.26
C LYS A 49 10.97 -12.95 3.45
N ASP A 50 11.77 -13.31 4.44
CA ASP A 50 11.32 -13.89 5.70
C ASP A 50 10.60 -12.85 6.59
N PHE A 51 10.83 -11.56 6.34
CA PHE A 51 10.23 -10.46 7.09
C PHE A 51 9.47 -9.46 6.22
N VAL A 52 10.01 -9.11 5.04
CA VAL A 52 9.38 -8.15 4.13
C VAL A 52 8.37 -8.86 3.24
N ILE A 53 7.10 -8.47 3.36
CA ILE A 53 5.99 -9.08 2.60
C ILE A 53 5.52 -8.25 1.40
N GLY A 54 5.99 -7.00 1.26
CA GLY A 54 5.49 -6.12 0.21
C GLY A 54 5.86 -4.65 0.37
N PHE A 55 5.21 -3.81 -0.43
CA PHE A 55 5.52 -2.40 -0.58
C PHE A 55 4.28 -1.51 -0.40
N ILE A 56 4.50 -0.35 0.24
CA ILE A 56 3.58 0.79 0.10
C ILE A 56 4.06 1.60 -1.11
N SER A 57 3.35 1.51 -2.23
CA SER A 57 3.79 2.11 -3.50
C SER A 57 2.60 2.60 -4.34
N VAL A 58 2.87 3.51 -5.29
CA VAL A 58 1.85 4.04 -6.21
C VAL A 58 1.69 3.22 -7.49
N SER A 59 2.54 2.21 -7.68
CA SER A 59 2.53 1.23 -8.77
C SER A 59 3.23 -0.05 -8.33
N LYS A 60 3.12 -1.11 -9.13
CA LYS A 60 3.96 -2.31 -9.01
C LYS A 60 5.43 -1.92 -9.12
N VAL A 61 6.26 -2.41 -8.20
CA VAL A 61 7.71 -2.10 -8.15
C VAL A 61 8.59 -3.34 -8.20
N SER A 62 8.09 -4.51 -7.77
CA SER A 62 8.76 -5.80 -7.98
C SER A 62 7.96 -6.66 -8.96
N SER A 63 8.68 -7.45 -9.77
CA SER A 63 8.09 -8.45 -10.66
C SER A 63 7.81 -9.78 -9.95
N ASP A 64 8.41 -9.99 -8.76
CA ASP A 64 8.23 -11.20 -7.98
C ASP A 64 6.80 -11.27 -7.40
N PRO A 65 6.03 -12.31 -7.74
CA PRO A 65 4.63 -12.43 -7.33
C PRO A 65 4.46 -12.71 -5.83
N THR A 66 5.52 -12.97 -5.05
CA THR A 66 5.40 -13.16 -3.60
C THR A 66 5.23 -11.85 -2.83
N PHE A 67 5.51 -10.69 -3.46
CA PHE A 67 5.36 -9.39 -2.81
C PHE A 67 4.00 -8.76 -3.09
N LEU A 68 3.35 -8.31 -2.02
CA LEU A 68 2.15 -7.49 -2.09
C LEU A 68 2.48 -6.03 -2.40
N HIS A 69 1.67 -5.40 -3.24
CA HIS A 69 1.70 -3.96 -3.47
C HIS A 69 0.44 -3.32 -2.90
N MET A 70 0.61 -2.36 -2.00
CA MET A 70 -0.51 -1.66 -1.35
C MET A 70 -0.41 -0.16 -1.61
N THR A 71 -1.47 0.43 -2.16
CA THR A 71 -1.46 1.83 -2.62
C THR A 71 -2.42 2.70 -1.81
N PRO A 72 -1.90 3.67 -1.03
CA PRO A 72 -2.73 4.67 -0.37
C PRO A 72 -3.11 5.80 -1.32
N GLY A 73 -4.02 6.67 -0.89
CA GLY A 73 -4.45 7.81 -1.69
C GLY A 73 -5.42 7.42 -2.79
N VAL A 74 -6.39 6.55 -2.46
CA VAL A 74 -7.41 6.08 -3.41
C VAL A 74 -8.77 6.69 -3.08
N GLN A 75 -9.49 7.12 -4.11
CA GLN A 75 -10.88 7.58 -4.07
C GLN A 75 -11.66 7.01 -5.25
N LEU A 76 -13.00 6.96 -5.17
CA LEU A 76 -13.82 6.47 -6.29
C LEU A 76 -13.73 7.40 -7.51
N GLU A 77 -13.51 8.69 -7.28
CA GLU A 77 -13.28 9.70 -8.31
C GLU A 77 -11.87 10.27 -8.21
N ALA A 78 -11.27 10.57 -9.36
CA ALA A 78 -9.97 11.25 -9.40
C ALA A 78 -10.11 12.68 -8.86
N GLY A 79 -9.12 13.13 -8.09
CA GLY A 79 -9.15 14.48 -7.52
C GLY A 79 -7.91 14.79 -6.69
N GLN A 80 -7.91 15.96 -6.09
CA GLN A 80 -6.85 16.41 -5.19
C GLN A 80 -7.45 17.06 -3.95
N ASP A 81 -6.87 16.84 -2.78
CA ASP A 81 -7.26 17.60 -1.58
C ASP A 81 -6.50 18.94 -1.46
N LYS A 82 -6.88 19.73 -0.44
CA LYS A 82 -6.27 21.03 -0.15
C LYS A 82 -4.82 20.96 0.37
N LEU A 83 -4.32 19.76 0.70
CA LEU A 83 -2.99 19.52 1.26
C LEU A 83 -2.06 18.79 0.27
N GLY A 84 -2.47 18.70 -1.01
CA GLY A 84 -1.65 18.17 -2.09
C GLY A 84 -1.77 16.66 -2.31
N GLN A 85 -2.61 15.94 -1.56
CA GLN A 85 -2.86 14.52 -1.80
C GLN A 85 -3.57 14.35 -3.15
N GLN A 86 -2.90 13.68 -4.09
CA GLN A 86 -3.51 13.24 -5.33
C GLN A 86 -4.23 11.91 -5.10
N TYR A 87 -5.43 11.80 -5.66
CA TYR A 87 -6.23 10.60 -5.59
C TYR A 87 -6.32 9.91 -6.94
N LEU A 88 -6.08 8.61 -6.91
CA LEU A 88 -6.26 7.71 -8.04
C LEU A 88 -7.47 6.83 -7.80
N THR A 89 -8.09 6.36 -8.89
CA THR A 89 -9.23 5.44 -8.80
C THR A 89 -8.76 4.00 -8.60
N PRO A 90 -9.60 3.10 -8.05
CA PRO A 90 -9.29 1.67 -7.97
C PRO A 90 -8.91 1.06 -9.33
N ALA A 91 -9.60 1.45 -10.40
CA ALA A 91 -9.31 1.00 -11.76
C ALA A 91 -7.91 1.41 -12.25
N GLU A 92 -7.48 2.63 -11.93
CA GLU A 92 -6.13 3.10 -12.25
C GLU A 92 -5.07 2.34 -11.44
N VAL A 93 -5.28 2.22 -10.12
CA VAL A 93 -4.30 1.65 -9.18
C VAL A 93 -4.12 0.15 -9.35
N ILE A 94 -5.22 -0.61 -9.36
CA ILE A 94 -5.18 -2.07 -9.46
C ILE A 94 -4.97 -2.48 -10.92
N GLY A 95 -5.76 -1.92 -11.84
CA GLY A 95 -5.75 -2.28 -13.24
C GLY A 95 -4.47 -1.85 -13.95
N LYS A 96 -4.25 -0.53 -14.10
CA LYS A 96 -3.15 -0.01 -14.92
C LYS A 96 -1.80 -0.03 -14.22
N ARG A 97 -1.78 0.26 -12.92
CA ARG A 97 -0.54 0.36 -12.15
C ARG A 97 -0.11 -0.94 -11.47
N GLY A 98 -0.93 -1.98 -11.56
CA GLY A 98 -0.57 -3.33 -11.14
C GLY A 98 -0.48 -3.53 -9.62
N SER A 99 -1.08 -2.65 -8.81
CA SER A 99 -1.13 -2.82 -7.35
C SER A 99 -2.10 -3.94 -6.94
N ASP A 100 -1.96 -4.49 -5.74
CA ASP A 100 -2.79 -5.60 -5.27
C ASP A 100 -3.88 -5.14 -4.31
N ILE A 101 -3.59 -4.12 -3.50
CA ILE A 101 -4.48 -3.65 -2.43
C ILE A 101 -4.60 -2.12 -2.48
N ILE A 102 -5.83 -1.61 -2.38
CA ILE A 102 -6.09 -0.18 -2.17
C ILE A 102 -6.16 0.13 -0.66
N ILE A 103 -5.54 1.23 -0.24
CA ILE A 103 -5.65 1.74 1.13
C ILE A 103 -6.48 3.03 1.10
N VAL A 104 -7.69 2.95 1.63
CA VAL A 104 -8.67 4.03 1.59
C VAL A 104 -8.88 4.60 2.99
N GLY A 105 -8.73 5.91 3.12
CA GLY A 105 -9.00 6.64 4.36
C GLY A 105 -10.29 7.45 4.25
N ARG A 106 -10.16 8.76 3.97
CA ARG A 106 -11.25 9.75 4.00
C ARG A 106 -12.47 9.37 3.16
N GLY A 107 -12.26 8.68 2.04
CA GLY A 107 -13.36 8.19 1.20
C GLY A 107 -14.34 7.27 1.92
N ILE A 108 -13.92 6.62 3.02
CA ILE A 108 -14.77 5.75 3.83
C ILE A 108 -15.17 6.45 5.13
N TYR A 109 -14.22 6.86 5.98
CA TYR A 109 -14.56 7.28 7.34
C TYR A 109 -15.22 8.66 7.43
N GLN A 110 -15.20 9.46 6.36
CA GLN A 110 -15.93 10.74 6.29
C GLN A 110 -17.21 10.65 5.46
N ALA A 111 -17.56 9.46 4.94
CA ALA A 111 -18.80 9.26 4.20
C ALA A 111 -20.00 9.35 5.14
N GLN A 112 -21.17 9.70 4.57
CA GLN A 112 -22.43 9.69 5.31
C GLN A 112 -22.77 8.28 5.81
N ASP A 113 -22.47 7.27 5.01
CA ASP A 113 -22.56 5.85 5.36
C ASP A 113 -21.21 5.16 5.10
N PRO A 114 -20.34 5.04 6.13
CA PRO A 114 -19.03 4.40 5.98
C PRO A 114 -19.10 2.92 5.58
N ALA A 115 -20.14 2.19 5.98
CA ALA A 115 -20.26 0.77 5.65
C ALA A 115 -20.59 0.59 4.16
N GLN A 116 -21.51 1.41 3.65
CA GLN A 116 -21.83 1.45 2.22
C GLN A 116 -20.62 1.92 1.39
N ALA A 117 -19.93 2.98 1.82
CA ALA A 117 -18.73 3.45 1.13
C ALA A 117 -17.63 2.37 1.08
N ALA A 118 -17.38 1.68 2.20
CA ALA A 118 -16.44 0.56 2.22
C ALA A 118 -16.84 -0.56 1.23
N LYS A 119 -18.14 -0.84 1.11
CA LYS A 119 -18.65 -1.83 0.15
C LYS A 119 -18.40 -1.40 -1.30
N GLU A 120 -18.59 -0.13 -1.62
CA GLU A 120 -18.33 0.43 -2.95
C GLU A 120 -16.85 0.34 -3.32
N PHE A 121 -15.94 0.69 -2.40
CA PHE A 121 -14.50 0.52 -2.62
C PHE A 121 -14.10 -0.95 -2.76
N GLN A 122 -14.70 -1.85 -1.99
CA GLN A 122 -14.47 -3.30 -2.12
C GLN A 122 -14.84 -3.79 -3.53
N ILE A 123 -16.03 -3.43 -4.02
CA ILE A 123 -16.52 -3.80 -5.34
C ILE A 123 -15.60 -3.22 -6.42
N ALA A 124 -15.33 -1.91 -6.38
CA ALA A 124 -14.50 -1.25 -7.37
C ALA A 124 -13.06 -1.80 -7.43
N GLY A 125 -12.47 -2.13 -6.27
CA GLY A 125 -11.15 -2.74 -6.20
C GLY A 125 -11.14 -4.18 -6.75
N TYR A 126 -12.14 -4.98 -6.42
CA TYR A 126 -12.25 -6.36 -6.88
C TYR A 126 -12.55 -6.44 -8.38
N ASP A 127 -13.45 -5.62 -8.89
CA ASP A 127 -13.77 -5.55 -10.32
C ASP A 127 -12.53 -5.16 -11.14
N ALA A 128 -11.74 -4.21 -10.64
CA ALA A 128 -10.47 -3.83 -11.28
C ALA A 128 -9.44 -4.97 -11.29
N TYR A 129 -9.38 -5.77 -10.22
CA TYR A 129 -8.55 -6.98 -10.17
C TYR A 129 -9.01 -8.03 -11.19
N VAL A 130 -10.31 -8.34 -11.22
CA VAL A 130 -10.87 -9.32 -12.16
C VAL A 130 -10.63 -8.90 -13.61
N ALA A 131 -10.85 -7.62 -13.93
CA ALA A 131 -10.58 -7.08 -15.27
C ALA A 131 -9.10 -7.25 -15.66
N ARG A 132 -8.16 -6.94 -14.76
CA ARG A 132 -6.72 -7.13 -14.99
C ARG A 132 -6.36 -8.59 -15.25
N MET A 133 -6.94 -9.52 -14.48
CA MET A 133 -6.67 -10.96 -14.66
C MET A 133 -7.22 -11.48 -15.99
N ALA A 134 -8.40 -11.01 -16.41
CA ALA A 134 -8.95 -11.36 -17.70
C ALA A 134 -8.08 -10.89 -18.86
N GLU A 135 -7.55 -9.66 -18.80
CA GLU A 135 -6.62 -9.13 -19.81
C GLU A 135 -5.31 -9.94 -19.88
N ALA A 136 -4.73 -10.29 -18.73
CA ALA A 136 -3.52 -11.11 -18.67
C ALA A 136 -3.71 -12.52 -19.24
N MET A 137 -4.93 -13.08 -19.21
CA MET A 137 -5.25 -14.40 -19.78
C MET A 137 -5.46 -14.39 -21.30
N MET A 138 -5.62 -13.21 -21.91
CA MET A 138 -5.81 -13.06 -23.36
C MET A 138 -4.50 -12.84 -24.14
N LEU A 139 -3.38 -12.70 -23.44
CA LEU A 139 -2.02 -12.57 -23.99
C LEU A 139 -1.27 -13.92 -23.95
#